data_AF-A0A0C1JIN9-F1
#
_entry.id   AF-A0A0C1JIN9-F1
#
_cell.length_a   1.000
_cell.length_b   1.000
_cell.length_c   1.000
_cell.angle_alpha   90.00
_cell.angle_beta   90.00
_cell.angle_gamma   90.00
#
_symmetry.space_group_name_H-M   'P 1'
#
loop_
_entity.id
_entity.type
_entity.pdbx_description
1 polymer ?
#
loop_
_entity_poly.entity_id
_entity_poly.type
_entity_poly.pdbx_seq_one_letter_code
_entity_poly.pdbx_strand_id
1 'polypeptide(L)'
;MIALALRIGRFPPGGDDLPVTLNIRRAEAYWVWDRDFSGHRTLSRVSFDQTRDCVREKIGGLTIWLQPVPTETGLAIEIRRLCLFGIPCPRILLPRSASTESEDAQSRFRFDISARLPGIGLLIRYRGWLAPDHTQRSLG
;
A
#
# COMPACT_ATOMS: atom_id res chain seq x y z
N MET A 1 16.41 9.68 11.81
CA MET A 1 15.73 8.36 11.99
C MET A 1 14.49 8.21 11.11
N ILE A 2 13.55 9.17 11.08
CA ILE A 2 12.37 9.14 10.20
C ILE A 2 12.74 9.17 8.70
N ALA A 3 13.72 9.99 8.31
CA ALA A 3 14.19 10.10 6.93
C ALA A 3 14.75 8.77 6.37
N LEU A 4 15.35 7.91 7.20
CA LEU A 4 15.91 6.63 6.75
C LEU A 4 14.80 5.60 6.49
N ALA A 5 13.75 5.58 7.32
CA ALA A 5 12.57 4.75 7.11
C ALA A 5 11.80 5.17 5.84
N LEU A 6 11.67 6.48 5.60
CA LEU A 6 11.07 7.02 4.38
C LEU A 6 11.89 6.65 3.12
N ARG A 7 13.22 6.74 3.21
CA ARG A 7 14.14 6.45 2.10
C ARG A 7 14.27 4.96 1.78
N ILE A 8 14.24 4.09 2.78
CA ILE A 8 14.24 2.63 2.61
C ILE A 8 12.89 2.15 2.06
N GLY A 9 11.77 2.76 2.49
CA GLY A 9 10.43 2.42 2.00
C GLY A 9 10.04 3.05 0.66
N ARG A 10 10.88 3.95 0.09
CA ARG A 10 10.54 4.80 -1.07
C ARG A 10 9.15 5.44 -0.93
N PHE A 11 8.81 5.86 0.28
CA PHE A 11 7.56 6.58 0.51
C PHE A 11 7.71 7.99 -0.08
N PRO A 12 6.71 8.48 -0.84
CA PRO A 12 6.77 9.81 -1.42
C PRO A 12 6.98 10.89 -0.33
N PRO A 13 7.62 12.01 -0.66
CA PRO A 13 7.66 13.15 0.26
C PRO A 13 6.23 13.56 0.62
N GLY A 14 6.01 13.90 1.89
CA GLY A 14 4.72 14.42 2.33
C GLY A 14 4.39 15.70 1.59
N GLY A 15 3.16 15.80 1.09
CA GLY A 15 2.65 16.96 0.37
C GLY A 15 1.13 16.86 0.21
N ASP A 16 0.48 18.00 0.06
CA ASP A 16 -0.95 18.09 -0.21
C ASP A 16 -1.20 18.05 -1.73
N ASP A 17 -2.29 17.38 -2.14
CA ASP A 17 -2.79 17.33 -3.53
C ASP A 17 -1.77 16.87 -4.59
N LEU A 18 -0.93 15.89 -4.25
CA LEU A 18 0.02 15.31 -5.20
C LEU A 18 -0.72 14.42 -6.21
N PRO A 19 -0.52 14.60 -7.53
CA PRO A 19 -1.07 13.70 -8.53
C PRO A 19 -0.49 12.30 -8.33
N VAL A 20 -1.38 11.30 -8.22
CA VAL A 20 -1.01 9.89 -8.08
C VAL A 20 -1.56 9.09 -9.24
N THR A 21 -0.68 8.40 -9.94
CA THR A 21 -1.06 7.44 -10.97
C THR A 21 -0.73 6.04 -10.48
N LEU A 22 -1.71 5.14 -10.47
CA LEU A 22 -1.52 3.73 -10.15
C LEU A 22 -1.82 2.89 -11.39
N ASN A 23 -0.78 2.23 -11.92
CA ASN A 23 -0.92 1.25 -12.98
C ASN A 23 -0.80 -0.16 -12.40
N ILE A 24 -1.84 -0.97 -12.58
CA ILE A 24 -1.86 -2.37 -12.13
C ILE A 24 -1.74 -3.26 -13.35
N ARG A 25 -0.66 -4.05 -13.41
CA ARG A 25 -0.44 -5.04 -14.47
C ARG A 25 -0.45 -6.43 -13.87
N ARG A 26 -1.22 -7.34 -14.47
CA ARG A 26 -1.22 -8.75 -14.09
C ARG A 26 -0.04 -9.46 -14.77
N ALA A 27 0.79 -10.14 -13.99
CA ALA A 27 1.69 -11.19 -14.47
C ALA A 27 1.08 -12.56 -14.09
N GLU A 28 1.73 -13.66 -14.45
CA GLU A 28 1.18 -15.02 -14.27
C GLU A 28 0.74 -15.29 -12.81
N ALA A 29 1.68 -15.22 -11.86
CA ALA A 29 1.46 -15.57 -10.45
C ALA A 29 1.41 -14.37 -9.49
N TYR A 30 1.52 -13.14 -10.01
CA TYR A 30 1.57 -11.93 -9.21
C TYR A 30 1.08 -10.72 -10.02
N TRP A 31 0.72 -9.65 -9.31
CA TRP A 31 0.40 -8.35 -9.87
C TRP A 31 1.58 -7.42 -9.66
N VAL A 32 1.86 -6.59 -10.66
CA VAL A 32 2.81 -5.50 -10.57
C VAL A 32 2.03 -4.22 -10.39
N TRP A 33 2.25 -3.55 -9.26
CA TRP A 33 1.68 -2.25 -9.00
C TRP A 33 2.76 -1.21 -9.19
N ASP A 34 2.47 -0.24 -10.04
CA ASP A 34 3.39 0.80 -10.45
C ASP A 34 2.76 2.14 -10.14
N ARG A 35 3.24 2.75 -9.06
CA ARG A 35 2.69 3.98 -8.50
C ARG A 35 3.62 5.12 -8.82
N ASP A 36 3.13 6.19 -9.42
CA ASP A 36 3.85 7.45 -9.56
C ASP A 36 3.20 8.48 -8.64
N PHE A 37 3.98 8.99 -7.69
CA PHE A 37 3.56 10.06 -6.78
C PHE A 37 4.31 11.33 -7.17
N SER A 38 3.74 12.14 -8.07
CA SER A 38 4.35 13.41 -8.51
C SER A 38 5.82 13.30 -8.95
N GLY A 39 6.16 12.26 -9.71
CA GLY A 39 7.53 11.94 -10.18
C GLY A 39 8.27 10.93 -9.29
N HIS A 40 7.74 10.60 -8.11
CA HIS A 40 8.28 9.56 -7.24
C HIS A 40 7.64 8.20 -7.54
N ARG A 41 8.29 7.44 -8.42
CA ARG A 41 7.82 6.12 -8.82
C ARG A 41 8.16 5.03 -7.78
N THR A 42 7.17 4.23 -7.40
CA THR A 42 7.28 3.08 -6.50
C THR A 42 6.66 1.86 -7.16
N LEU A 43 7.49 0.84 -7.35
CA LEU A 43 7.10 -0.44 -7.95
C LEU A 43 6.98 -1.51 -6.87
N SER A 44 5.85 -2.20 -6.82
CA SER A 44 5.66 -3.36 -5.95
C SER A 44 5.14 -4.58 -6.69
N ARG A 45 5.44 -5.74 -6.13
CA ARG A 45 4.88 -7.03 -6.56
C ARG A 45 3.91 -7.50 -5.50
N VAL A 46 2.67 -7.70 -5.89
CA VAL A 46 1.59 -8.18 -5.03
C VAL A 46 1.28 -9.61 -5.44
N SER A 47 1.23 -10.53 -4.50
CA SER A 47 0.93 -11.95 -4.73
C SER A 47 0.09 -12.47 -3.57
N PHE A 48 -0.65 -13.54 -3.76
CA PHE A 48 -1.37 -14.18 -2.66
C PHE A 48 -0.49 -15.28 -2.02
N ASP A 49 -0.32 -15.25 -0.70
CA ASP A 49 0.37 -16.29 0.06
C ASP A 49 -0.65 -17.31 0.57
N GLN A 50 -0.86 -18.38 -0.18
CA GLN A 50 -1.81 -19.45 0.15
C GLN A 50 -1.54 -20.10 1.52
N THR A 51 -0.29 -20.14 1.96
CA THR A 51 0.05 -20.80 3.24
C THR A 51 -0.37 -19.99 4.45
N ARG A 52 -0.50 -18.66 4.29
CA ARG A 52 -0.86 -17.74 5.38
C ARG A 52 -2.21 -17.08 5.17
N ASP A 53 -2.87 -17.38 4.06
CA ASP A 53 -4.17 -16.82 3.67
C ASP A 53 -4.18 -15.27 3.64
N CYS A 54 -3.07 -14.66 3.21
CA CYS A 54 -2.94 -13.20 3.14
C CYS A 54 -2.28 -12.72 1.85
N VAL A 55 -2.52 -11.44 1.55
CA VAL A 55 -1.88 -10.74 0.44
C VAL A 55 -0.45 -10.42 0.83
N ARG A 56 0.52 -10.79 0.00
CA ARG A 56 1.93 -10.46 0.16
C ARG A 56 2.32 -9.39 -0.85
N GLU A 57 2.75 -8.24 -0.35
CA GLU A 57 3.30 -7.15 -1.15
C GLU A 57 4.81 -7.01 -0.90
N LYS A 58 5.60 -6.97 -1.98
CA LYS A 58 7.04 -6.73 -1.94
C LYS A 58 7.39 -5.42 -2.64
N ILE A 59 8.03 -4.51 -1.93
CA ILE A 59 8.47 -3.19 -2.39
C ILE A 59 9.96 -3.05 -2.10
N GLY A 60 10.81 -3.24 -3.12
CA GLY A 60 12.26 -3.25 -2.93
C GLY A 60 12.69 -4.28 -1.86
N GLY A 61 13.36 -3.81 -0.80
CA GLY A 61 13.78 -4.63 0.35
C GLY A 61 12.68 -4.89 1.38
N LEU A 62 11.53 -4.23 1.28
CA LEU A 62 10.40 -4.37 2.19
C LEU A 62 9.44 -5.46 1.68
N THR A 63 8.98 -6.35 2.55
CA THR A 63 7.90 -7.31 2.26
C THR A 63 6.86 -7.23 3.36
N ILE A 64 5.60 -7.09 3.00
CA ILE A 64 4.48 -6.89 3.90
C ILE A 64 3.43 -7.97 3.61
N TRP A 65 2.86 -8.56 4.65
CA TRP A 65 1.68 -9.40 4.55
C TRP A 65 0.48 -8.62 5.10
N LEU A 66 -0.54 -8.52 4.27
CA LEU A 66 -1.73 -7.69 4.43
C LEU A 66 -2.96 -8.60 4.44
N GLN A 67 -3.86 -8.38 5.40
CA GLN A 67 -5.17 -9.00 5.43
C GLN A 67 -6.24 -7.95 5.16
N PRO A 68 -6.99 -8.07 4.07
CA PRO A 68 -8.24 -7.32 3.90
C PRO A 68 -9.30 -7.87 4.85
N VAL A 69 -9.89 -7.00 5.66
CA VAL A 69 -10.94 -7.31 6.64
C VAL A 69 -12.14 -6.40 6.35
N PRO A 70 -13.30 -6.96 5.98
CA PRO A 70 -14.52 -6.18 5.82
C PRO A 70 -14.93 -5.49 7.13
N THR A 71 -15.42 -4.26 7.02
CA THR A 71 -15.96 -3.46 8.12
C THR A 71 -17.30 -2.86 7.73
N GLU A 72 -18.05 -2.33 8.69
CA GLU A 72 -19.37 -1.72 8.43
C GLU A 72 -19.32 -0.56 7.42
N THR A 73 -18.18 0.14 7.34
CA THR A 73 -18.02 1.35 6.51
C THR A 73 -17.10 1.15 5.30
N GLY A 74 -16.62 -0.07 5.05
CA GLY A 74 -15.68 -0.34 3.96
C GLY A 74 -14.72 -1.48 4.23
N LEU A 75 -13.51 -1.41 3.68
CA LEU A 75 -12.49 -2.44 3.82
C LEU A 75 -11.32 -1.92 4.66
N ALA A 76 -10.97 -2.64 5.73
CA ALA A 76 -9.78 -2.39 6.53
C ALA A 76 -8.63 -3.28 6.08
N ILE A 77 -7.41 -2.72 6.01
CA ILE A 77 -6.21 -3.49 5.67
C ILE A 77 -5.36 -3.65 6.93
N GLU A 78 -5.22 -4.87 7.43
CA GLU A 78 -4.37 -5.19 8.58
C GLU A 78 -2.97 -5.67 8.13
N ILE A 79 -1.92 -5.10 8.71
CA ILE A 79 -0.56 -5.61 8.51
C ILE A 79 -0.32 -6.80 9.46
N ARG A 80 -0.25 -8.01 8.91
CA ARG A 80 -0.02 -9.26 9.65
C ARG A 80 1.47 -9.53 9.89
N ARG A 81 2.32 -9.09 8.96
CA ARG A 81 3.77 -9.30 9.02
C ARG A 81 4.52 -8.26 8.19
N LEU A 82 5.73 -7.94 8.63
CA LEU A 82 6.66 -7.10 7.90
C LEU A 82 8.06 -7.72 7.96
N CYS A 83 8.75 -7.76 6.82
CA CYS A 83 10.16 -8.12 6.73
C CYS A 83 10.93 -7.01 6.00
N LEU A 84 12.10 -6.65 6.53
CA LEU A 84 13.02 -5.70 5.92
C LEU A 84 14.31 -6.40 5.56
N PHE A 85 14.69 -6.40 4.28
CA PHE A 85 15.84 -7.16 3.75
C PHE A 85 15.85 -8.64 4.17
N GLY A 86 14.67 -9.25 4.29
CA GLY A 86 14.52 -10.65 4.73
C GLY A 86 14.47 -10.84 6.24
N ILE A 87 14.79 -9.82 7.04
CA ILE A 87 14.74 -9.88 8.50
C ILE A 87 13.31 -9.58 8.96
N PRO A 88 12.65 -10.49 9.70
CA PRO A 88 11.31 -10.25 10.20
C PRO A 88 11.31 -9.15 11.26
N CYS A 89 10.41 -8.19 11.11
CA CYS A 89 10.22 -7.15 12.10
C CYS A 89 9.53 -7.73 13.34
N PRO A 90 10.01 -7.44 14.57
CA PRO A 90 9.35 -7.84 15.80
C PRO A 90 7.89 -7.35 15.81
N ARG A 91 6.97 -8.18 16.33
CA ARG A 91 5.53 -7.84 16.38
C ARG A 91 5.23 -6.52 17.10
N ILE A 92 6.06 -6.16 18.07
CA ILE A 92 5.96 -4.91 18.84
C ILE A 92 6.25 -3.68 17.96
N LEU A 93 7.01 -3.85 16.87
CA LEU A 93 7.35 -2.81 15.91
C LEU A 93 6.52 -2.89 14.64
N LEU A 94 5.48 -3.73 14.59
CA LEU A 94 4.60 -3.77 13.42
C LEU A 94 3.84 -2.44 13.32
N PRO A 95 3.87 -1.77 12.15
CA PRO A 95 3.03 -0.61 11.94
C PRO A 95 1.58 -1.02 12.10
N ARG A 96 0.84 -0.31 12.95
CA ARG A 96 -0.61 -0.41 12.99
C ARG A 96 -1.12 0.38 11.81
N SER A 97 -1.64 -0.31 10.81
CA SER A 97 -2.40 0.30 9.72
C SER A 97 -3.80 0.63 10.22
N ALA A 98 -4.20 1.89 10.07
CA ALA A 98 -5.60 2.27 10.06
C ALA A 98 -5.88 2.75 8.65
N SER A 99 -6.32 1.81 7.82
CA SER A 99 -6.66 2.04 6.43
C SER A 99 -8.15 1.80 6.25
N THR A 100 -8.86 2.74 5.63
CA THR A 100 -10.25 2.56 5.22
C THR A 100 -10.34 2.83 3.73
N GLU A 101 -10.87 1.86 3.01
CA GLU A 101 -11.18 1.96 1.58
C GLU A 101 -12.70 1.94 1.40
N SER A 102 -13.22 2.91 0.64
CA SER A 102 -14.65 3.02 0.33
C SER A 102 -14.87 3.54 -1.08
N GLU A 103 -16.02 3.21 -1.67
CA GLU A 103 -16.46 3.80 -2.93
C GLU A 103 -17.37 5.00 -2.62
N ASP A 104 -17.20 6.10 -3.36
CA ASP A 104 -18.09 7.25 -3.23
C ASP A 104 -19.25 7.25 -4.23
N ALA A 105 -20.18 8.19 -4.07
CA ALA A 105 -21.35 8.31 -4.94
C ALA A 105 -21.00 8.65 -6.41
N GLN A 106 -19.72 8.88 -6.75
CA GLN A 106 -19.23 9.09 -8.11
C GLN A 106 -18.40 7.88 -8.60
N SER A 107 -18.49 6.72 -7.94
CA SER A 107 -17.70 5.52 -8.22
C SER A 107 -16.19 5.74 -8.22
N ARG A 108 -15.74 6.68 -7.38
CA ARG A 108 -14.31 6.88 -7.12
C ARG A 108 -13.89 6.02 -5.94
N PHE A 109 -12.74 5.39 -6.08
CA PHE A 109 -12.11 4.63 -5.02
C PHE A 109 -11.46 5.59 -4.03
N ARG A 110 -12.08 5.80 -2.86
CA ARG A 110 -11.53 6.61 -1.76
C ARG A 110 -10.68 5.75 -0.84
N PHE A 111 -9.55 6.29 -0.45
CA PHE A 111 -8.65 5.66 0.50
C PHE A 111 -8.20 6.67 1.56
N ASP A 112 -8.26 6.27 2.82
CA ASP A 112 -7.54 6.91 3.93
C ASP A 112 -6.63 5.85 4.52
N ILE A 113 -5.37 5.87 4.14
CA ILE A 113 -4.36 4.90 4.55
C ILE A 113 -3.44 5.61 5.53
N SER A 114 -3.42 5.15 6.77
CA SER A 114 -2.42 5.57 7.74
C SER A 114 -1.65 4.37 8.26
N ALA A 115 -0.33 4.53 8.43
CA ALA A 115 0.49 3.55 9.14
C ALA A 115 1.18 4.25 10.29
N ARG A 116 1.08 3.68 11.50
CA ARG A 116 1.69 4.19 12.72
C ARG A 116 2.64 3.14 13.29
N LEU A 117 3.89 3.51 13.54
CA LEU A 117 4.81 2.64 14.28
C LEU A 117 4.62 2.80 15.79
N PRO A 118 4.54 1.70 16.54
CA PRO A 118 4.61 1.75 18.00
C PRO A 118 5.90 2.44 18.47
N GLY A 119 5.78 3.42 19.37
CA GLY A 119 6.90 4.17 19.93
C GLY A 119 7.47 5.31 19.06
N ILE A 120 7.23 5.31 17.74
CA ILE A 120 7.69 6.38 16.82
C ILE A 120 6.56 7.31 16.39
N GLY A 121 5.31 6.82 16.34
CA GLY A 121 4.14 7.60 15.93
C GLY A 121 3.76 7.39 14.47
N LEU A 122 3.08 8.38 13.86
CA LEU A 122 2.61 8.31 12.47
C LEU A 122 3.78 8.23 11.49
N LEU A 123 3.87 7.14 10.73
CA LEU A 123 4.86 7.00 9.67
C LEU A 123 4.41 7.70 8.39
N ILE A 124 3.20 7.34 7.96
CA ILE A 124 2.60 7.80 6.72
C ILE A 124 1.10 7.97 6.94
N ARG A 125 0.54 8.99 6.31
CA ARG A 125 -0.90 9.09 6.09
C ARG A 125 -1.12 9.60 4.68
N TYR A 126 -1.93 8.89 3.93
CA TYR A 126 -2.40 9.30 2.62
C TYR A 126 -3.91 9.29 2.66
N ARG A 127 -4.51 10.40 2.25
CA ARG A 127 -5.94 10.48 2.01
C ARG A 127 -6.12 10.94 0.58
N GLY A 128 -6.94 10.23 -0.17
CA GLY A 128 -7.16 10.55 -1.56
C GLY A 128 -8.29 9.76 -2.17
N TRP A 129 -8.42 9.93 -3.46
CA TRP A 129 -9.36 9.20 -4.28
C TRP A 129 -8.72 8.89 -5.63
N LEU A 130 -9.06 7.75 -6.21
CA LEU A 130 -8.70 7.37 -7.57
C LEU A 130 -9.98 7.27 -8.39
N ALA A 131 -10.00 7.91 -9.55
CA ALA A 131 -10.99 7.62 -10.56
C ALA A 131 -10.45 6.50 -11.47
N PRO A 132 -11.22 5.44 -11.75
CA PRO A 132 -10.78 4.41 -12.66
C PRO A 132 -10.65 5.01 -14.07
N ASP A 133 -9.44 4.92 -14.63
CA ASP A 133 -9.20 5.23 -16.03
C ASP A 133 -9.37 3.93 -16.85
N HIS A 134 -10.56 3.73 -17.39
CA HIS A 134 -10.89 2.55 -18.20
C HIS A 134 -10.29 2.57 -19.62
N THR A 135 -9.53 3.60 -19.98
CA THR A 135 -8.96 3.77 -21.34
C THR A 135 -7.87 2.73 -21.66
N GLN A 136 -7.34 2.00 -20.66
CA GLN A 136 -6.32 0.94 -20.82
C GLN A 136 -6.89 -0.47 -21.03
N ARG A 137 -8.12 -0.63 -21.55
CA ARG A 137 -8.69 -1.96 -21.91
C ARG A 137 -8.40 -2.42 -23.33
N SER A 138 -7.73 -1.61 -24.15
CA SER A 138 -7.31 -2.00 -25.49
C SER A 138 -5.79 -1.96 -25.58
N LEU A 139 -5.16 -3.13 -25.65
CA LEU A 139 -4.03 -3.46 -26.54
C LEU A 139 -3.40 -4.77 -26.04
N GLY A 140 -3.58 -5.84 -26.82
CA GLY A 140 -2.76 -7.06 -26.79
C GLY A 140 -3.42 -8.28 -26.22
#